data_AF-A0A8K0VXY6-F1
#
_entry.id   AF-A0A8K0VXY6-F1
#
_cell.length_a   1.000
_cell.length_b   1.000
_cell.length_c   1.000
_cell.angle_alpha   90.00
_cell.angle_beta   90.00
_cell.angle_gamma   90.00
#
_symmetry.space_group_name_H-M   'P 1'
#
loop_
_entity.id
_entity.type
_entity.pdbx_description
1 polymer ?
#
loop_
_entity_poly.entity_id
_entity_poly.type
_entity_poly.pdbx_seq_one_letter_code
_entity_poly.pdbx_strand_id
1 'polypeptide(L)'
;MSRPILPESAYEALGLDPATIKILMNPKPPVVPPDIAAPNLLQSDEDSARPLEPNETAITLYAELLLHIRTITLFASLRSYHDRGTKAKLSSDGDTITVSHEGQSSSIRMPFNIKGAGEAELELPAQPSNKELTVRLQLEELEDSDVLGALQSEDRRVNIVPWDGAALDKQPHLEVRCKSCGGVIVPQGSITQWRDLPNENWAEMMDFWHCHKPDEHHLHDHTHADAIGEKGYAAGNKLQAVDGVGFVDLTSFLMRQVDCDGAQAQFHEATQQRIVLCKHCQATLGTADDISDGWRIWKWNIDISPTSRSSSDAGAFSTQTLFSPQKWITARLLYLIENTGVRKFHIHPTTSSTATVNGSTESEPTPVSSLLIWVFTPDLLFSSSIPSPNRYDPTRSMKVFYQRQTWQPLKPGEPESASMEDVEFPEGLFEELRHALVDSQKVLPPTARKFQGWEVGLLQRFDVGDLAAASNDQENEHEHGHEDSDGNIADASSGESEGESEERGRGRHRTNDRPSEGQTNPYKASVEDET
;
A
#
# COMPACT_ATOMS: atom_id res chain seq x y z
N MET A 1 29.73 32.76 -0.81
CA MET A 1 29.99 32.20 -2.14
C MET A 1 29.08 32.91 -3.13
N SER A 2 29.65 33.67 -4.06
CA SER A 2 28.93 34.44 -5.08
C SER A 2 28.23 33.49 -6.05
N ARG A 3 26.90 33.64 -6.20
CA ARG A 3 26.11 32.85 -7.16
C ARG A 3 26.61 33.12 -8.59
N PRO A 4 26.69 32.11 -9.47
CA PRO A 4 27.05 32.33 -10.87
C PRO A 4 25.98 33.19 -11.56
N ILE A 5 26.40 34.27 -12.21
CA ILE A 5 25.54 35.17 -12.99
C ILE A 5 25.42 34.57 -14.38
N LEU A 6 24.22 34.14 -14.79
CA LEU A 6 23.97 33.69 -16.16
C LEU A 6 24.21 34.86 -17.16
N PRO A 7 24.67 34.58 -18.37
CA PRO A 7 24.93 35.60 -19.39
C PRO A 7 23.64 36.34 -19.80
N GLU A 8 23.80 37.59 -20.24
CA GLU A 8 22.69 38.50 -20.57
C GLU A 8 21.75 37.95 -21.65
N SER A 9 22.27 37.12 -22.57
CA SER A 9 21.50 36.40 -23.58
C SER A 9 20.47 35.41 -23.03
N ALA A 10 20.62 34.95 -21.78
CA ALA A 10 19.68 34.01 -21.17
C ALA A 10 18.33 34.67 -20.80
N TYR A 11 18.30 36.00 -20.71
CA TYR A 11 17.11 36.74 -20.23
C TYR A 11 16.41 37.56 -21.32
N GLU A 12 17.02 37.70 -22.50
CA GLU A 12 16.47 38.46 -23.62
C GLU A 12 15.13 37.88 -24.12
N ALA A 13 14.95 36.56 -24.00
CA ALA A 13 13.70 35.87 -24.34
C ALA A 13 12.52 36.17 -23.39
N LEU A 14 12.77 36.73 -22.20
CA LEU A 14 11.74 37.03 -21.22
C LEU A 14 11.11 38.42 -21.40
N GLY A 15 11.69 39.28 -22.25
CA GLY A 15 11.16 40.64 -22.51
C GLY A 15 11.12 41.55 -21.28
N LEU A 16 11.84 41.21 -20.21
CA LEU A 16 11.89 41.98 -18.97
C LEU A 16 13.09 42.91 -18.94
N ASP A 17 12.88 44.15 -18.52
CA ASP A 17 13.94 45.15 -18.34
C ASP A 17 14.99 44.67 -17.30
N PRO A 18 16.30 44.82 -17.57
CA PRO A 18 17.40 44.45 -16.65
C PRO A 18 17.22 44.89 -15.19
N ALA A 19 16.57 46.03 -14.94
CA ALA A 19 16.29 46.48 -13.58
C ALA A 19 15.30 45.55 -12.84
N THR A 20 14.30 45.02 -13.56
CA THR A 20 13.31 44.08 -13.04
C THR A 20 13.94 42.73 -12.72
N ILE A 21 14.82 42.24 -13.59
CA ILE A 21 15.57 40.99 -13.39
C ILE A 21 16.45 41.10 -12.13
N LYS A 22 17.09 42.26 -11.92
CA LYS A 22 17.94 42.49 -10.75
C LYS A 22 17.15 42.50 -9.43
N ILE A 23 15.89 42.96 -9.45
CA ILE A 23 14.97 42.93 -8.30
C ILE A 23 14.50 41.50 -8.02
N LEU A 24 14.17 40.72 -9.06
CA LEU A 24 13.75 39.32 -8.93
C LEU A 24 14.88 38.40 -8.44
N MET A 25 16.11 38.64 -8.90
CA MET A 25 17.28 37.84 -8.54
C MET A 25 17.83 38.17 -7.14
N ASN A 26 17.58 39.38 -6.64
CA ASN A 26 17.97 39.84 -5.32
C ASN A 26 16.81 40.57 -4.64
N PRO A 27 15.75 39.85 -4.23
CA PRO A 27 14.63 40.46 -3.53
C PRO A 27 15.15 41.13 -2.26
N LYS A 28 14.83 42.42 -2.09
CA LYS A 28 15.16 43.15 -0.86
C LYS A 28 14.43 42.45 0.30
N PRO A 29 15.11 42.09 1.39
CA PRO A 29 14.42 41.55 2.55
C PRO A 29 13.37 42.57 3.03
N PRO A 30 12.16 42.13 3.40
CA PRO A 30 11.10 43.05 3.80
C PRO A 30 11.55 43.86 5.03
N VAL A 31 11.21 45.15 5.03
CA VAL A 31 11.59 46.13 6.08
C VAL A 31 10.96 45.79 7.44
N VAL A 32 9.95 44.93 7.41
CA VAL A 32 9.34 44.30 8.58
C VAL A 32 9.41 42.79 8.34
N PRO A 33 10.01 41.99 9.25
CA PRO A 33 9.95 40.54 9.11
C PRO A 33 8.47 40.14 9.05
N PRO A 34 8.05 39.33 8.07
CA PRO A 34 6.70 38.79 8.11
C PRO A 34 6.54 38.02 9.42
N ASP A 35 5.45 38.27 10.14
CA ASP A 35 5.08 37.57 11.39
C ASP A 35 4.62 36.12 11.12
N ILE A 36 5.18 35.53 10.07
CA ILE A 36 4.95 34.16 9.62
C ILE A 36 6.34 33.54 9.56
N ALA A 37 6.85 33.21 10.75
CA ALA A 37 7.75 32.09 10.87
C ALA A 37 7.06 30.85 10.28
N ALA A 38 7.81 29.93 9.67
CA ALA A 38 7.28 28.61 9.34
C ALA A 38 6.53 28.10 10.60
N PRO A 39 5.23 27.81 10.51
CA PRO A 39 4.45 27.48 11.69
C PRO A 39 5.11 26.28 12.37
N ASN A 40 5.38 26.45 13.66
CA ASN A 40 5.87 25.36 14.48
C ASN A 40 4.82 24.26 14.37
N LEU A 41 5.18 23.09 13.83
CA LEU A 41 4.32 21.90 13.64
C LEU A 41 3.71 21.35 14.96
N LEU A 42 3.87 22.07 16.07
CA LEU A 42 3.64 21.64 17.44
C LEU A 42 2.54 22.45 18.16
N GLN A 43 1.86 23.39 17.49
CA GLN A 43 0.72 24.10 18.08
C GLN A 43 -0.58 23.42 17.64
N SER A 44 -1.09 22.54 18.52
CA SER A 44 -2.43 21.95 18.42
C SER A 44 -3.46 22.83 19.13
N ASP A 45 -4.68 22.90 18.58
CA ASP A 45 -5.87 23.33 19.33
C ASP A 45 -6.19 22.25 20.39
N GLU A 46 -5.91 22.54 21.66
CA GLU A 46 -6.08 21.60 22.80
C GLU A 46 -7.56 21.29 23.17
N ASP A 47 -8.53 21.84 22.44
CA ASP A 47 -9.94 21.95 22.88
C ASP A 47 -10.77 20.64 22.86
N SER A 48 -10.19 19.46 22.62
CA SER A 48 -10.98 18.22 22.47
C SER A 48 -10.38 16.96 23.09
N ALA A 49 -9.35 17.05 23.93
CA ALA A 49 -8.83 15.88 24.65
C ALA A 49 -9.72 15.49 25.83
N ARG A 50 -10.12 14.22 25.93
CA ARG A 50 -10.79 13.68 27.13
C ARG A 50 -9.87 13.85 28.35
N PRO A 51 -10.37 14.33 29.50
CA PRO A 51 -9.60 14.31 30.74
C PRO A 51 -9.25 12.86 31.13
N LEU A 52 -7.97 12.55 31.27
CA LEU A 52 -7.46 11.25 31.72
C LEU A 52 -7.69 11.09 33.24
N GLU A 53 -7.97 9.87 33.69
CA GLU A 53 -8.29 9.58 35.10
C GLU A 53 -7.05 9.69 36.02
N PRO A 54 -7.20 9.95 37.34
CA PRO A 54 -6.11 10.35 38.24
C PRO A 54 -4.95 9.36 38.47
N ASN A 55 -4.95 8.17 37.86
CA ASN A 55 -3.89 7.16 37.97
C ASN A 55 -3.49 6.56 36.61
N GLU A 56 -3.96 7.15 35.51
CA GLU A 56 -3.58 6.74 34.16
C GLU A 56 -2.35 7.53 33.71
N THR A 57 -1.21 6.89 33.83
CA THR A 57 0.09 7.33 33.33
C THR A 57 0.21 6.92 31.85
N ALA A 58 -0.36 7.72 30.96
CA ALA A 58 -0.32 7.44 29.53
C ALA A 58 0.97 8.00 28.91
N ILE A 59 1.98 7.15 28.68
CA ILE A 59 3.04 7.46 27.72
C ILE A 59 2.54 6.97 26.36
N THR A 60 2.13 7.90 25.49
CA THR A 60 1.72 7.58 24.13
C THR A 60 2.87 7.83 23.18
N LEU A 61 3.32 6.78 22.52
CA LEU A 61 4.37 6.82 21.51
C LEU A 61 3.78 6.63 20.12
N TYR A 62 4.33 7.39 19.17
CA TYR A 62 4.12 7.22 17.75
C TYR A 62 5.43 7.55 17.03
N ALA A 63 5.86 6.70 16.11
CA ALA A 63 7.04 6.95 15.29
C ALA A 63 6.68 6.81 13.82
N GLU A 64 7.25 7.68 12.98
CA GLU A 64 7.11 7.58 11.53
C GLU A 64 8.45 7.77 10.83
N LEU A 65 8.66 6.99 9.76
CA LEU A 65 9.79 7.10 8.85
C LEU A 65 9.32 7.69 7.53
N LEU A 66 9.88 8.85 7.18
CA LEU A 66 9.72 9.46 5.87
C LEU A 66 10.83 8.95 4.94
N LEU A 67 10.50 8.01 4.07
CA LEU A 67 11.46 7.25 3.24
C LEU A 67 12.33 8.13 2.33
N HIS A 68 11.77 9.23 1.82
CA HIS A 68 12.47 10.13 0.88
C HIS A 68 13.55 10.98 1.55
N ILE A 69 13.30 11.43 2.77
CA ILE A 69 14.23 12.26 3.54
C ILE A 69 15.01 11.46 4.60
N ARG A 70 14.72 10.15 4.70
CA ARG A 70 15.41 9.20 5.59
C ARG A 70 15.40 9.62 7.06
N THR A 71 14.29 10.23 7.49
CA THR A 71 14.13 10.74 8.86
C THR A 71 13.07 9.92 9.59
N ILE A 72 13.44 9.37 10.75
CA ILE A 72 12.47 8.89 11.74
C ILE A 72 12.12 10.05 12.66
N THR A 73 10.83 10.32 12.82
CA THR A 73 10.34 11.23 13.85
C THR A 73 9.59 10.42 14.89
N LEU A 74 10.07 10.45 16.13
CA LEU A 74 9.39 9.93 17.31
C LEU A 74 8.62 11.07 17.98
N PHE A 75 7.34 10.81 18.23
CA PHE A 75 6.47 11.63 19.04
C PHE A 75 6.17 10.86 20.33
N ALA A 76 6.32 11.54 21.47
CA ALA A 76 5.92 11.00 22.76
C ALA A 76 5.07 12.03 23.52
N SER A 77 3.83 11.66 23.80
CA SER A 77 2.92 12.43 24.65
C SER A 77 2.97 11.86 26.06
N LEU A 78 3.24 12.73 27.03
CA LEU A 78 3.39 12.43 28.45
C LEU A 78 2.26 13.10 29.24
N ARG A 79 1.94 12.54 30.42
CA ARG A 79 0.95 13.14 31.32
C ARG A 79 1.41 14.45 31.95
N SER A 80 2.71 14.55 32.23
CA SER A 80 3.36 15.66 32.92
C SER A 80 4.58 16.12 32.11
N TYR A 81 5.10 17.29 32.48
CA TYR A 81 6.26 17.86 31.83
C TYR A 81 7.46 16.94 31.98
N HIS A 82 8.18 16.71 30.89
CA HIS A 82 9.41 15.92 30.98
C HIS A 82 10.42 16.57 31.93
N ASP A 83 11.18 15.74 32.62
CA ASP A 83 12.19 16.15 33.59
C ASP A 83 13.52 15.41 33.32
N ARG A 84 14.49 15.55 34.23
CA ARG A 84 15.80 14.86 34.12
C ARG A 84 15.71 13.34 34.25
N GLY A 85 14.60 12.82 34.77
CA GLY A 85 14.31 11.39 34.86
C GLY A 85 13.63 10.83 33.61
N THR A 86 13.12 11.70 32.71
CA THR A 86 12.60 11.27 31.42
C THR A 86 13.74 10.80 30.52
N LYS A 87 13.59 9.60 29.95
CA LYS A 87 14.60 9.00 29.07
C LYS A 87 13.93 8.32 27.88
N ALA A 88 14.57 8.40 26.72
CA ALA A 88 14.23 7.59 25.56
C ALA A 88 15.45 6.72 25.23
N LYS A 89 15.26 5.41 25.15
CA LYS A 89 16.33 4.44 24.92
C LYS A 89 15.99 3.53 23.75
N LEU A 90 16.98 3.31 22.90
CA LEU A 90 16.92 2.31 21.85
C LEU A 90 17.45 0.97 22.39
N SER A 91 16.79 -0.12 22.01
CA SER A 91 17.24 -1.48 22.30
C SER A 91 18.53 -1.81 21.55
N SER A 92 19.29 -2.79 22.06
CA SER A 92 20.58 -3.18 21.49
C SER A 92 20.50 -3.73 20.06
N ASP A 93 19.35 -4.29 19.70
CA ASP A 93 19.06 -4.80 18.35
C ASP A 93 18.50 -3.71 17.42
N GLY A 94 18.23 -2.50 17.94
CA GLY A 94 17.72 -1.37 17.17
C GLY A 94 16.26 -1.50 16.73
N ASP A 95 15.52 -2.51 17.20
CA ASP A 95 14.15 -2.79 16.75
C ASP A 95 13.08 -2.13 17.62
N THR A 96 13.40 -1.84 18.88
CA THR A 96 12.43 -1.28 19.85
C THR A 96 12.95 -0.01 20.50
N ILE A 97 12.10 1.01 20.59
CA ILE A 97 12.37 2.21 21.37
C ILE A 97 11.48 2.25 22.61
N THR A 98 12.08 2.58 23.75
CA THR A 98 11.40 2.68 25.04
C THR A 98 11.54 4.07 25.60
N VAL A 99 10.42 4.69 25.96
CA VAL A 99 10.39 5.96 26.69
C VAL A 99 9.98 5.70 28.12
N SER A 100 10.79 6.15 29.08
CA SER A 100 10.52 6.06 30.51
C SER A 100 10.31 7.43 31.14
N HIS A 101 9.24 7.58 31.94
CA HIS A 101 8.89 8.82 32.63
C HIS A 101 8.13 8.50 33.92
N GLU A 102 8.48 9.15 35.04
CA GLU A 102 7.84 8.97 36.37
C GLU A 102 7.71 7.50 36.83
N GLY A 103 8.73 6.69 36.57
CA GLY A 103 8.75 5.26 36.96
C GLY A 103 7.93 4.34 36.04
N GLN A 104 7.39 4.87 34.95
CA GLN A 104 6.70 4.10 33.93
C GLN A 104 7.46 4.07 32.62
N SER A 105 7.14 3.09 31.77
CA SER A 105 7.73 2.95 30.45
C SER A 105 6.71 2.50 29.41
N SER A 106 6.80 3.04 28.20
CA SER A 106 6.08 2.57 27.02
C SER A 106 7.09 2.27 25.92
N SER A 107 6.78 1.29 25.06
CA SER A 107 7.68 0.88 23.99
C SER A 107 6.91 0.65 22.69
N ILE A 108 7.57 0.93 21.57
CA ILE A 108 7.08 0.62 20.21
C ILE A 108 8.21 0.03 19.39
N ARG A 109 7.85 -0.76 18.37
CA ARG A 109 8.81 -1.13 17.33
C ARG A 109 9.21 0.10 16.53
N MET A 110 10.45 0.12 16.10
CA MET A 110 10.99 1.15 15.24
C MET A 110 10.51 0.90 13.80
N PRO A 111 10.13 1.95 13.06
CA PRO A 111 9.84 1.83 11.63
C PRO A 111 11.01 1.32 10.77
N PHE A 112 12.20 1.25 11.37
CA PHE A 112 13.39 0.70 10.76
C PHE A 112 14.40 0.23 11.82
N ASN A 113 15.13 -0.85 11.53
CA ASN A 113 16.17 -1.35 12.40
C ASN A 113 17.42 -0.45 12.32
N ILE A 114 17.79 0.17 13.44
CA ILE A 114 19.00 0.99 13.54
C ILE A 114 20.14 0.11 14.04
N LYS A 115 20.91 -0.48 13.11
CA LYS A 115 22.09 -1.29 13.44
C LYS A 115 23.17 -0.43 14.11
N GLY A 116 23.76 -0.94 15.19
CA GLY A 116 24.91 -0.30 15.85
C GLY A 116 24.57 0.69 16.96
N ALA A 117 23.30 0.80 17.37
CA ALA A 117 22.92 1.76 18.41
C ALA A 117 23.44 1.42 19.82
N GLY A 118 23.72 0.15 20.15
CA GLY A 118 23.92 -0.24 21.55
C GLY A 118 22.71 0.19 22.41
N GLU A 119 22.80 0.13 23.74
CA GLU A 119 21.81 0.85 24.57
C GLU A 119 22.08 2.37 24.46
N ALA A 120 21.70 2.99 23.34
CA ALA A 120 21.79 4.43 23.15
C ALA A 120 20.61 5.14 23.83
N GLU A 121 20.94 6.02 24.78
CA GLU A 121 20.00 6.99 25.32
C GLU A 121 19.94 8.20 24.38
N LEU A 122 18.75 8.52 23.88
CA LEU A 122 18.54 9.65 22.97
C LEU A 122 18.55 10.97 23.75
N GLU A 123 19.19 11.99 23.17
CA GLU A 123 19.16 13.33 23.73
C GLU A 123 17.76 13.93 23.62
N LEU A 124 17.12 14.17 24.77
CA LEU A 124 15.85 14.86 24.84
C LEU A 124 16.08 16.38 24.90
N PRO A 125 15.26 17.19 24.21
CA PRO A 125 15.39 18.63 24.24
C PRO A 125 15.22 19.15 25.68
N ALA A 126 16.21 19.89 26.18
CA ALA A 126 16.24 20.30 27.58
C ALA A 126 15.25 21.44 27.91
N GLN A 127 14.84 22.26 26.93
CA GLN A 127 13.92 23.38 27.10
C GLN A 127 13.16 23.76 25.81
N PRO A 128 11.93 24.30 25.92
CA PRO A 128 11.12 24.36 27.13
C PRO A 128 10.60 22.98 27.52
N SER A 129 10.43 22.71 28.82
CA SER A 129 9.81 21.44 29.21
C SER A 129 8.37 21.43 28.70
N ASN A 130 7.98 20.31 28.11
CA ASN A 130 6.67 20.10 27.54
C ASN A 130 6.20 18.68 27.84
N LYS A 131 4.89 18.48 27.79
CA LYS A 131 4.25 17.16 27.81
C LYS A 131 4.44 16.41 26.50
N GLU A 132 4.76 17.13 25.43
CA GLU A 132 5.04 16.56 24.12
C GLU A 132 6.53 16.60 23.83
N LEU A 133 7.08 15.44 23.48
CA LEU A 133 8.46 15.27 23.02
C LEU A 133 8.46 14.91 21.54
N THR A 134 9.35 15.53 20.80
CA THR A 134 9.62 15.18 19.40
C THR A 134 11.12 14.97 19.23
N VAL A 135 11.50 13.76 18.83
CA VAL A 135 12.90 13.41 18.56
C VAL A 135 13.01 13.02 17.10
N ARG A 136 13.99 13.59 16.40
CA ARG A 136 14.27 13.28 15.01
C ARG A 136 15.59 12.52 14.92
N LEU A 137 15.55 11.38 14.27
CA LEU A 137 16.70 10.52 14.02
C LEU A 137 16.92 10.48 12.51
N GLN A 138 18.14 10.76 12.07
CA GLN A 138 18.51 10.61 10.66
C GLN A 138 19.08 9.21 10.45
N LEU A 139 18.65 8.56 9.38
CA LEU A 139 19.23 7.29 8.96
C LEU A 139 20.49 7.58 8.15
N GLU A 140 21.60 7.04 8.63
CA GLU A 140 22.88 7.00 7.91
C GLU A 140 23.16 5.57 7.47
N GLU A 141 23.65 5.41 6.24
CA GLU A 141 24.05 4.11 5.71
C GLU A 141 25.46 3.79 6.15
N LEU A 142 25.69 2.58 6.67
CA LEU A 142 27.04 2.07 6.87
C LEU A 142 27.54 1.45 5.56
N GLU A 143 28.84 1.59 5.29
CA GLU A 143 29.46 1.19 4.00
C GLU A 143 29.21 -0.30 3.63
N ASP A 144 28.93 -1.15 4.61
CA ASP A 144 28.68 -2.59 4.44
C ASP A 144 27.18 -2.99 4.42
N SER A 145 26.25 -2.03 4.36
CA SER A 145 24.81 -2.32 4.47
C SER A 145 23.98 -1.58 3.40
N ASP A 146 23.38 -2.31 2.46
CA ASP A 146 22.45 -1.77 1.46
C ASP A 146 20.98 -1.80 1.94
N VAL A 147 20.77 -1.43 3.20
CA VAL A 147 19.43 -1.54 3.81
C VAL A 147 18.55 -0.36 3.39
N LEU A 148 19.14 0.81 3.10
CA LEU A 148 18.39 1.93 2.55
C LEU A 148 18.06 1.70 1.07
N GLY A 149 18.95 1.07 0.30
CA GLY A 149 18.63 0.62 -1.05
C GLY A 149 17.50 -0.41 -1.06
N ALA A 150 17.47 -1.36 -0.12
CA ALA A 150 16.35 -2.29 0.03
C ALA A 150 15.02 -1.59 0.41
N LEU A 151 15.06 -0.63 1.35
CA LEU A 151 13.87 0.17 1.71
C LEU A 151 13.38 1.07 0.58
N GLN A 152 14.30 1.57 -0.23
CA GLN A 152 14.05 2.44 -1.37
C GLN A 152 14.07 1.65 -2.69
N SER A 153 13.97 0.33 -2.64
CA SER A 153 13.94 -0.51 -3.85
C SER A 153 12.77 -0.07 -4.74
N GLU A 154 12.96 -0.15 -6.05
CA GLU A 154 11.90 0.21 -7.00
C GLU A 154 10.61 -0.59 -6.71
N ASP A 155 10.72 -1.85 -6.32
CA ASP A 155 9.60 -2.70 -5.90
C ASP A 155 8.83 -2.12 -4.70
N ARG A 156 9.51 -1.43 -3.78
CA ARG A 156 8.83 -0.68 -2.72
C ARG A 156 8.33 0.67 -3.22
N ARG A 157 8.99 1.36 -4.14
CA ARG A 157 8.50 2.67 -4.63
C ARG A 157 7.19 2.57 -5.41
N VAL A 158 7.03 1.49 -6.17
CA VAL A 158 5.88 1.26 -7.04
C VAL A 158 4.59 1.05 -6.22
N ASN A 159 3.46 1.42 -6.84
CA ASN A 159 2.13 1.08 -6.38
C ASN A 159 1.89 -0.44 -6.46
N ILE A 160 2.45 -1.19 -5.52
CA ILE A 160 2.29 -2.64 -5.47
C ILE A 160 0.86 -3.02 -5.12
N VAL A 161 0.30 -3.97 -5.86
CA VAL A 161 -1.02 -4.54 -5.64
C VAL A 161 -0.99 -6.05 -5.88
N PRO A 162 -1.72 -6.86 -5.10
CA PRO A 162 -1.81 -8.29 -5.34
C PRO A 162 -2.73 -8.58 -6.53
N TRP A 163 -2.66 -9.82 -6.99
CA TRP A 163 -3.46 -10.36 -8.09
C TRP A 163 -3.25 -9.59 -9.40
N ASP A 164 -1.98 -9.45 -9.79
CA ASP A 164 -1.63 -9.14 -11.18
C ASP A 164 -1.87 -10.36 -12.09
N GLY A 165 -2.04 -10.11 -13.39
CA GLY A 165 -2.35 -11.15 -14.37
C GLY A 165 -1.27 -12.23 -14.42
N ALA A 166 0.00 -11.84 -14.40
CA ALA A 166 1.12 -12.80 -14.47
C ALA A 166 1.21 -13.74 -13.25
N ALA A 167 0.86 -13.25 -12.05
CA ALA A 167 0.82 -14.04 -10.83
C ALA A 167 -0.36 -15.01 -10.84
N LEU A 168 -1.55 -14.54 -11.26
CA LEU A 168 -2.75 -15.36 -11.34
C LEU A 168 -2.65 -16.45 -12.43
N ASP A 169 -2.05 -16.14 -13.58
CA ASP A 169 -1.90 -17.08 -14.70
C ASP A 169 -0.97 -18.27 -14.36
N LYS A 170 -0.04 -18.08 -13.43
CA LYS A 170 0.85 -19.14 -12.92
C LYS A 170 0.14 -20.10 -11.96
N GLN A 171 -0.99 -19.71 -11.38
CA GLN A 171 -1.70 -20.53 -10.41
C GLN A 171 -2.77 -21.37 -11.10
N PRO A 172 -2.65 -22.71 -11.10
CA PRO A 172 -3.69 -23.56 -11.67
C PRO A 172 -4.91 -23.58 -10.76
N HIS A 173 -6.09 -23.75 -11.35
CA HIS A 173 -7.30 -24.09 -10.60
C HIS A 173 -7.76 -23.04 -9.58
N LEU A 174 -7.74 -21.77 -9.98
CA LEU A 174 -8.25 -20.68 -9.17
C LEU A 174 -9.79 -20.66 -9.11
N GLU A 175 -10.31 -20.36 -7.93
CA GLU A 175 -11.70 -20.01 -7.70
C GLU A 175 -11.79 -18.58 -7.15
N VAL A 176 -12.72 -17.79 -7.70
CA VAL A 176 -13.07 -16.49 -7.13
C VAL A 176 -14.28 -16.67 -6.23
N ARG A 177 -14.16 -16.27 -4.97
CA ARG A 177 -15.19 -16.41 -3.93
C ARG A 177 -15.67 -15.06 -3.44
N CYS A 178 -16.91 -15.00 -2.98
CA CYS A 178 -17.46 -13.83 -2.33
C CYS A 178 -16.83 -13.64 -0.95
N LYS A 179 -16.25 -12.47 -0.69
CA LYS A 179 -15.66 -12.14 0.61
C LYS A 179 -16.65 -12.23 1.77
N SER A 180 -17.93 -11.90 1.53
CA SER A 180 -18.95 -11.84 2.58
C SER A 180 -19.46 -13.21 3.04
N CYS A 181 -19.47 -14.22 2.16
CA CYS A 181 -20.08 -15.53 2.46
C CYS A 181 -19.23 -16.74 2.07
N GLY A 182 -18.09 -16.55 1.40
CA GLY A 182 -17.25 -17.61 0.85
C GLY A 182 -17.84 -18.36 -0.36
N GLY A 183 -19.05 -18.01 -0.79
CA GLY A 183 -19.71 -18.62 -1.94
C GLY A 183 -18.91 -18.41 -3.23
N VAL A 184 -18.73 -19.49 -4.01
CA VAL A 184 -18.01 -19.45 -5.29
C VAL A 184 -18.77 -18.56 -6.27
N ILE A 185 -18.07 -17.56 -6.83
CA ILE A 185 -18.55 -16.62 -7.85
C ILE A 185 -18.13 -17.10 -9.23
N VAL A 186 -16.83 -17.40 -9.38
CA VAL A 186 -16.22 -17.94 -10.60
C VAL A 186 -15.71 -19.33 -10.26
N PRO A 187 -16.35 -20.38 -10.80
CA PRO A 187 -15.89 -21.76 -10.61
C PRO A 187 -14.50 -22.00 -11.17
N GLN A 188 -13.85 -23.02 -10.63
CA GLN A 188 -12.57 -23.51 -11.12
C GLN A 188 -12.65 -23.86 -12.60
N GLY A 189 -11.69 -23.36 -13.39
CA GLY A 189 -11.59 -23.66 -14.81
C GLY A 189 -12.53 -22.85 -15.71
N SER A 190 -13.40 -22.00 -15.13
CA SER A 190 -14.13 -21.00 -15.91
C SER A 190 -13.17 -20.00 -16.54
N ILE A 191 -12.19 -19.51 -15.78
CA ILE A 191 -11.12 -18.65 -16.30
C ILE A 191 -9.89 -19.51 -16.61
N THR A 192 -9.44 -19.43 -17.86
CA THR A 192 -8.28 -20.18 -18.37
C THR A 192 -7.04 -19.32 -18.55
N GLN A 193 -7.20 -18.00 -18.63
CA GLN A 193 -6.11 -17.05 -18.82
C GLN A 193 -6.38 -15.77 -18.03
N TRP A 194 -5.35 -15.25 -17.36
CA TRP A 194 -5.39 -13.96 -16.69
C TRP A 194 -4.51 -12.95 -17.42
N ARG A 195 -5.03 -11.76 -17.67
CA ARG A 195 -4.32 -10.75 -18.47
C ARG A 195 -4.48 -9.37 -17.87
N ASP A 196 -3.39 -8.68 -17.61
CA ASP A 196 -3.44 -7.30 -17.17
C ASP A 196 -4.02 -6.40 -18.26
N LEU A 197 -4.96 -5.54 -17.84
CA LEU A 197 -5.44 -4.46 -18.67
C LEU A 197 -4.36 -3.38 -18.76
N PRO A 198 -4.10 -2.85 -19.95
CA PRO A 198 -3.33 -1.62 -20.08
C PRO A 198 -4.03 -0.47 -19.31
N ASN A 199 -3.25 0.49 -18.78
CA ASN A 199 -3.76 1.56 -17.91
C ASN A 199 -4.96 2.28 -18.55
N GLU A 200 -5.99 2.68 -17.80
CA GLU A 200 -7.27 3.18 -18.39
C GLU A 200 -7.09 4.29 -19.46
N ASN A 201 -6.02 5.10 -19.37
CA ASN A 201 -5.68 6.17 -20.32
C ASN A 201 -4.74 5.74 -21.48
N TRP A 202 -4.39 4.46 -21.59
CA TRP A 202 -3.50 3.92 -22.62
C TRP A 202 -4.03 4.26 -24.01
N ALA A 203 -5.33 4.08 -24.19
CA ALA A 203 -6.08 4.31 -25.43
C ALA A 203 -6.00 5.77 -25.88
N GLU A 204 -6.14 6.71 -24.93
CA GLU A 204 -6.02 8.14 -25.19
C GLU A 204 -4.56 8.53 -25.50
N MET A 205 -3.59 7.90 -24.83
CA MET A 205 -2.16 8.08 -25.11
C MET A 205 -1.74 7.54 -26.47
N MET A 206 -2.39 6.47 -26.95
CA MET A 206 -2.11 5.89 -28.27
C MET A 206 -2.43 6.86 -29.40
N ASP A 207 -3.44 7.72 -29.25
CA ASP A 207 -3.76 8.75 -30.25
C ASP A 207 -2.71 9.87 -30.28
N PHE A 208 -2.01 10.12 -29.17
CA PHE A 208 -0.90 11.09 -29.11
C PHE A 208 0.42 10.52 -29.65
N TRP A 209 0.57 9.21 -29.75
CA TRP A 209 1.80 8.55 -30.23
C TRP A 209 1.79 8.29 -31.73
N HIS A 210 0.62 8.16 -32.34
CA HIS A 210 0.51 7.98 -33.78
C HIS A 210 0.27 9.33 -34.47
N CYS A 211 1.19 9.75 -35.34
CA CYS A 211 0.99 10.94 -36.16
C CYS A 211 -0.19 10.79 -37.16
N HIS A 212 -0.61 9.56 -37.44
CA HIS A 212 -1.81 9.19 -38.17
C HIS A 212 -2.42 7.93 -37.54
N LYS A 213 -3.73 7.92 -37.31
CA LYS A 213 -4.44 6.70 -36.90
C LYS A 213 -4.12 5.61 -37.93
N PRO A 214 -3.73 4.39 -37.52
CA PRO A 214 -3.44 3.31 -38.47
C PRO A 214 -4.60 3.17 -39.47
N ASP A 215 -4.31 3.25 -40.77
CA ASP A 215 -5.34 3.28 -41.81
C ASP A 215 -6.23 2.01 -41.71
N GLU A 216 -7.49 2.19 -41.30
CA GLU A 216 -8.51 1.13 -41.25
C GLU A 216 -8.74 0.49 -42.63
N HIS A 217 -8.29 1.13 -43.72
CA HIS A 217 -8.53 0.69 -45.11
C HIS A 217 -7.54 -0.35 -45.64
N HIS A 218 -6.51 -0.73 -44.87
CA HIS A 218 -5.55 -1.77 -45.29
C HIS A 218 -5.64 -3.07 -44.49
N LEU A 219 -6.58 -3.18 -43.55
CA LEU A 219 -6.87 -4.42 -42.84
C LEU A 219 -8.08 -5.07 -43.48
N HIS A 220 -7.90 -6.29 -43.99
CA HIS A 220 -9.02 -7.10 -44.46
C HIS A 220 -10.03 -7.27 -43.31
N ASP A 221 -11.31 -7.07 -43.61
CA ASP A 221 -12.46 -7.06 -42.66
C ASP A 221 -12.51 -8.28 -41.71
N HIS A 222 -11.87 -9.38 -42.10
CA HIS A 222 -11.79 -10.61 -41.31
C HIS A 222 -10.76 -10.58 -40.17
N THR A 223 -9.76 -9.69 -40.24
CA THR A 223 -8.65 -9.65 -39.25
C THR A 223 -8.98 -8.84 -37.99
N HIS A 224 -9.95 -7.93 -38.03
CA HIS A 224 -10.33 -7.10 -36.88
C HIS A 224 -11.17 -7.89 -35.86
N ALA A 225 -12.09 -8.72 -36.33
CA ALA A 225 -12.89 -9.58 -35.45
C ALA A 225 -12.01 -10.62 -34.74
N ASP A 226 -11.05 -11.20 -35.46
CA ASP A 226 -10.13 -12.20 -34.93
C ASP A 226 -9.13 -11.61 -33.91
N ALA A 227 -8.61 -10.40 -34.17
CA ALA A 227 -7.71 -9.72 -33.23
C ALA A 227 -8.41 -9.27 -31.93
N ILE A 228 -9.68 -8.82 -32.00
CA ILE A 228 -10.50 -8.52 -30.82
C ILE A 228 -10.86 -9.80 -30.07
N GLY A 229 -11.20 -10.87 -30.79
CA GLY A 229 -11.54 -12.17 -30.21
C GLY A 229 -10.39 -12.79 -29.43
N GLU A 230 -9.15 -12.71 -29.93
CA GLU A 230 -7.98 -13.29 -29.24
C GLU A 230 -7.38 -12.39 -28.16
N LYS A 231 -7.36 -11.06 -28.34
CA LYS A 231 -6.68 -10.13 -27.41
C LYS A 231 -7.62 -9.41 -26.44
N GLY A 232 -8.89 -9.25 -26.80
CA GLY A 232 -9.89 -8.47 -26.06
C GLY A 232 -9.81 -6.96 -26.26
N TYR A 233 -8.87 -6.47 -27.09
CA TYR A 233 -8.72 -5.05 -27.42
C TYR A 233 -8.30 -4.85 -28.88
N ALA A 234 -8.84 -3.82 -29.53
CA ALA A 234 -8.55 -3.45 -30.93
C ALA A 234 -7.88 -2.09 -31.08
N ALA A 235 -7.31 -1.85 -32.27
CA ALA A 235 -6.78 -0.56 -32.74
C ALA A 235 -7.80 0.61 -32.72
N GLY A 236 -9.07 0.34 -32.41
CA GLY A 236 -10.13 1.32 -32.21
C GLY A 236 -10.45 1.64 -30.74
N ASN A 237 -9.55 1.33 -29.79
CA ASN A 237 -9.72 1.55 -28.34
C ASN A 237 -10.93 0.85 -27.71
N LYS A 238 -11.44 -0.22 -28.34
CA LYS A 238 -12.57 -0.99 -27.82
C LYS A 238 -12.05 -2.17 -26.99
N LEU A 239 -12.20 -2.07 -25.66
CA LEU A 239 -12.05 -3.20 -24.75
C LEU A 239 -13.33 -4.04 -24.77
N GLN A 240 -13.20 -5.36 -24.82
CA GLN A 240 -14.32 -6.28 -24.74
C GLN A 240 -13.94 -7.49 -23.87
N ALA A 241 -14.84 -7.88 -22.97
CA ALA A 241 -14.68 -9.08 -22.17
C ALA A 241 -14.72 -10.32 -23.10
N VAL A 242 -13.91 -11.34 -22.78
CA VAL A 242 -13.77 -12.57 -23.58
C VAL A 242 -14.04 -13.76 -22.69
N ASP A 243 -14.78 -14.75 -23.22
CA ASP A 243 -15.16 -15.93 -22.46
C ASP A 243 -13.89 -16.69 -22.04
N GLY A 244 -13.82 -17.05 -20.75
CA GLY A 244 -12.68 -17.74 -20.17
C GLY A 244 -11.41 -16.92 -19.99
N VAL A 245 -11.47 -15.59 -20.13
CA VAL A 245 -10.36 -14.66 -19.87
C VAL A 245 -10.72 -13.69 -18.75
N GLY A 246 -9.90 -13.66 -17.71
CA GLY A 246 -9.99 -12.70 -16.61
C GLY A 246 -9.09 -11.50 -16.87
N PHE A 247 -9.66 -10.38 -17.30
CA PHE A 247 -8.90 -9.15 -17.46
C PHE A 247 -8.70 -8.48 -16.10
N VAL A 248 -7.46 -8.13 -15.77
CA VAL A 248 -7.04 -7.63 -14.47
C VAL A 248 -6.81 -6.13 -14.54
N ASP A 249 -7.61 -5.37 -13.79
CA ASP A 249 -7.40 -3.95 -13.53
C ASP A 249 -6.82 -3.75 -12.11
N LEU A 250 -6.38 -2.54 -11.78
CA LEU A 250 -5.85 -2.16 -10.48
C LEU A 250 -6.78 -2.57 -9.34
N THR A 251 -8.10 -2.36 -9.51
CA THR A 251 -9.08 -2.58 -8.43
C THR A 251 -10.24 -3.50 -8.79
N SER A 252 -10.28 -3.96 -10.04
CA SER A 252 -11.36 -4.80 -10.54
C SER A 252 -10.85 -5.91 -11.46
N PHE A 253 -11.71 -6.88 -11.72
CA PHE A 253 -11.54 -7.83 -12.81
C PHE A 253 -12.69 -7.64 -13.80
N LEU A 254 -12.39 -7.59 -15.08
CA LEU A 254 -13.38 -7.63 -16.14
C LEU A 254 -13.50 -9.07 -16.65
N MET A 255 -14.68 -9.67 -16.48
CA MET A 255 -14.97 -11.04 -16.88
C MET A 255 -16.32 -11.13 -17.60
N ARG A 256 -16.52 -12.17 -18.38
CA ARG A 256 -17.82 -12.41 -19.01
C ARG A 256 -18.83 -12.93 -18.00
N GLN A 257 -20.11 -12.60 -18.25
CA GLN A 257 -21.21 -13.08 -17.42
C GLN A 257 -21.25 -14.62 -17.35
N VAL A 258 -20.92 -15.30 -18.46
CA VAL A 258 -20.95 -16.77 -18.54
C VAL A 258 -19.91 -17.45 -17.64
N ASP A 259 -18.85 -16.74 -17.25
CA ASP A 259 -17.81 -17.27 -16.36
C ASP A 259 -18.15 -17.07 -14.88
N CYS A 260 -19.16 -16.24 -14.59
CA CYS A 260 -19.51 -15.78 -13.24
C CYS A 260 -20.77 -16.47 -12.70
N ASP A 261 -20.79 -17.81 -12.69
CA ASP A 261 -21.95 -18.62 -12.31
C ASP A 261 -22.58 -18.26 -10.96
N GLY A 262 -21.78 -17.87 -9.97
CA GLY A 262 -22.22 -17.49 -8.63
C GLY A 262 -22.67 -16.05 -8.48
N ALA A 263 -22.70 -15.26 -9.55
CA ALA A 263 -23.12 -13.86 -9.55
C ALA A 263 -24.32 -13.61 -10.48
N GLN A 264 -25.04 -12.52 -10.20
CA GLN A 264 -26.19 -12.06 -10.97
C GLN A 264 -26.19 -10.53 -11.06
N ALA A 265 -26.66 -9.98 -12.17
CA ALA A 265 -26.84 -8.54 -12.32
C ALA A 265 -28.28 -8.12 -11.97
N GLN A 266 -28.42 -7.03 -11.23
CA GLN A 266 -29.69 -6.38 -10.93
C GLN A 266 -29.64 -4.90 -11.30
N PHE A 267 -30.67 -4.41 -12.00
CA PHE A 267 -30.77 -3.00 -12.32
C PHE A 267 -31.15 -2.20 -11.06
N HIS A 268 -30.37 -1.15 -10.78
CA HIS A 268 -30.58 -0.28 -9.64
C HIS A 268 -31.06 1.09 -10.13
N GLU A 269 -32.34 1.38 -9.90
CA GLU A 269 -33.01 2.58 -10.45
C GLU A 269 -32.37 3.88 -9.98
N ALA A 270 -31.87 3.94 -8.73
CA ALA A 270 -31.30 5.17 -8.18
C ALA A 270 -30.02 5.61 -8.92
N THR A 271 -29.17 4.64 -9.30
CA THR A 271 -27.89 4.90 -9.98
C THR A 271 -27.97 4.69 -11.49
N GLN A 272 -29.11 4.22 -12.02
CA GLN A 272 -29.29 3.85 -13.44
C GLN A 272 -28.23 2.85 -13.94
N GLN A 273 -27.70 2.03 -13.04
CA GLN A 273 -26.63 1.07 -13.32
C GLN A 273 -27.06 -0.35 -12.94
N ARG A 274 -26.49 -1.34 -13.62
CA ARG A 274 -26.63 -2.74 -13.24
C ARG A 274 -25.54 -3.11 -12.24
N ILE A 275 -25.96 -3.44 -11.03
CA ILE A 275 -25.07 -3.88 -9.96
C ILE A 275 -24.96 -5.41 -10.01
N VAL A 276 -23.74 -5.93 -9.89
CA VAL A 276 -23.48 -7.36 -9.83
C VAL A 276 -23.48 -7.79 -8.37
N LEU A 277 -24.32 -8.78 -8.05
CA LEU A 277 -24.58 -9.29 -6.71
C LEU A 277 -24.21 -10.78 -6.62
N CYS A 278 -23.79 -11.21 -5.44
CA CYS A 278 -23.58 -12.62 -5.14
C CYS A 278 -24.93 -13.35 -5.08
N LYS A 279 -25.10 -14.46 -5.83
CA LYS A 279 -26.32 -15.27 -5.77
C LYS A 279 -26.57 -15.88 -4.39
N HIS A 280 -25.51 -16.16 -3.64
CA HIS A 280 -25.57 -16.86 -2.35
C HIS A 280 -26.01 -15.97 -1.19
N CYS A 281 -25.51 -14.73 -1.12
CA CYS A 281 -25.76 -13.82 0.01
C CYS A 281 -26.27 -12.42 -0.38
N GLN A 282 -26.42 -12.13 -1.67
CA GLN A 282 -26.82 -10.84 -2.23
C GLN A 282 -25.86 -9.67 -1.92
N ALA A 283 -24.65 -9.94 -1.43
CA ALA A 283 -23.62 -8.92 -1.28
C ALA A 283 -23.20 -8.36 -2.65
N THR A 284 -22.96 -7.05 -2.72
CA THR A 284 -22.45 -6.39 -3.91
C THR A 284 -21.05 -6.87 -4.25
N LEU A 285 -20.86 -7.27 -5.51
CA LEU A 285 -19.58 -7.75 -6.04
C LEU A 285 -18.96 -6.74 -7.01
N GLY A 286 -19.78 -5.93 -7.69
CA GLY A 286 -19.30 -5.04 -8.72
C GLY A 286 -20.40 -4.41 -9.56
N THR A 287 -20.08 -4.03 -10.80
CA THR A 287 -21.00 -3.42 -11.77
C THR A 287 -20.93 -4.14 -13.12
N ALA A 288 -22.03 -4.10 -13.86
CA ALA A 288 -21.98 -4.49 -15.27
C ALA A 288 -21.34 -3.34 -16.07
N ASP A 289 -20.48 -3.70 -17.01
CA ASP A 289 -19.87 -2.81 -17.99
C ASP A 289 -20.50 -3.10 -19.35
N ASP A 290 -21.53 -2.33 -19.69
CA ASP A 290 -22.25 -2.48 -20.97
C ASP A 290 -21.37 -2.08 -22.17
N ILE A 291 -20.30 -1.27 -21.96
CA ILE A 291 -19.36 -0.86 -23.03
C ILE A 291 -18.47 -2.04 -23.39
N SER A 292 -17.94 -2.72 -22.38
CA SER A 292 -17.05 -3.86 -22.54
C SER A 292 -17.78 -5.21 -22.64
N ASP A 293 -19.12 -5.22 -22.57
CA ASP A 293 -19.97 -6.42 -22.57
C ASP A 293 -19.54 -7.47 -21.53
N GLY A 294 -19.33 -7.02 -20.29
CA GLY A 294 -18.82 -7.85 -19.20
C GLY A 294 -19.20 -7.34 -17.81
N TRP A 295 -18.70 -8.00 -16.78
CA TRP A 295 -18.88 -7.62 -15.38
C TRP A 295 -17.55 -7.20 -14.78
N ARG A 296 -17.51 -6.00 -14.16
CA ARG A 296 -16.40 -5.49 -13.37
C ARG A 296 -16.58 -5.91 -11.93
N ILE A 297 -15.93 -7.00 -11.54
CA ILE A 297 -15.93 -7.53 -10.18
C ILE A 297 -14.85 -6.83 -9.36
N TRP A 298 -15.22 -6.20 -8.25
CA TRP A 298 -14.30 -5.43 -7.43
C TRP A 298 -13.44 -6.32 -6.53
N LYS A 299 -12.13 -6.13 -6.58
CA LYS A 299 -11.13 -6.91 -5.82
C LYS A 299 -11.36 -6.86 -4.31
N TRP A 300 -11.82 -5.73 -3.77
CA TRP A 300 -12.07 -5.58 -2.32
C TRP A 300 -13.28 -6.38 -1.79
N ASN A 301 -14.13 -6.93 -2.67
CA ASN A 301 -15.34 -7.70 -2.34
C ASN A 301 -15.23 -9.21 -2.60
N ILE A 302 -14.05 -9.67 -3.02
CA ILE A 302 -13.80 -11.07 -3.36
C ILE A 302 -12.55 -11.61 -2.66
N ASP A 303 -12.41 -12.92 -2.73
CA ASP A 303 -11.24 -13.69 -2.34
C ASP A 303 -10.84 -14.57 -3.53
N ILE A 304 -9.54 -14.80 -3.71
CA ILE A 304 -9.02 -15.72 -4.72
C ILE A 304 -8.23 -16.79 -3.99
N SER A 305 -8.57 -18.05 -4.27
CA SER A 305 -7.92 -19.21 -3.66
C SER A 305 -7.79 -20.33 -4.68
N PRO A 306 -6.67 -21.08 -4.66
CA PRO A 306 -6.60 -22.34 -5.37
C PRO A 306 -7.52 -23.37 -4.71
N THR A 307 -8.18 -24.20 -5.52
CA THR A 307 -9.02 -25.28 -4.98
C THR A 307 -8.13 -26.36 -4.35
N SER A 308 -8.15 -26.50 -3.02
CA SER A 308 -7.48 -27.60 -2.32
C SER A 308 -8.01 -28.95 -2.81
N ARG A 309 -7.13 -29.78 -3.38
CA ARG A 309 -7.48 -31.15 -3.80
C ARG A 309 -7.69 -32.02 -2.55
N SER A 310 -8.95 -32.34 -2.27
CA SER A 310 -9.42 -33.47 -1.44
C SER A 310 -8.83 -33.63 -0.02
N SER A 311 -9.62 -33.26 0.99
CA SER A 311 -10.05 -34.07 2.15
C SER A 311 -9.23 -35.25 2.73
N SER A 312 -7.90 -35.27 2.67
CA SER A 312 -7.07 -36.21 3.45
C SER A 312 -5.93 -35.57 4.25
N ASP A 313 -5.55 -34.33 3.97
CA ASP A 313 -4.61 -33.59 4.81
C ASP A 313 -5.35 -32.55 5.67
N ALA A 314 -5.78 -32.99 6.84
CA ALA A 314 -6.40 -32.16 7.88
C ALA A 314 -5.41 -31.19 8.56
N GLY A 315 -4.48 -30.60 7.80
CA GLY A 315 -3.41 -29.73 8.29
C GLY A 315 -3.02 -28.56 7.38
N ALA A 316 -3.36 -28.58 6.09
CA ALA A 316 -3.08 -27.45 5.19
C ALA A 316 -4.23 -26.44 5.27
N PHE A 317 -4.06 -25.41 6.10
CA PHE A 317 -4.97 -24.26 6.13
C PHE A 317 -4.95 -23.60 4.74
N SER A 318 -6.06 -23.66 4.00
CA SER A 318 -6.30 -22.79 2.85
C SER A 318 -6.29 -21.36 3.37
N THR A 319 -5.18 -20.65 3.21
CA THR A 319 -5.03 -19.27 3.66
C THR A 319 -5.85 -18.36 2.74
N GLN A 320 -7.00 -17.91 3.24
CA GLN A 320 -7.80 -16.88 2.56
C GLN A 320 -6.94 -15.61 2.40
N THR A 321 -6.82 -15.08 1.18
CA THR A 321 -6.01 -13.88 0.90
C THR A 321 -6.90 -12.65 0.95
N LEU A 322 -7.46 -12.39 2.14
CA LEU A 322 -8.37 -11.25 2.34
C LEU A 322 -7.60 -9.96 2.61
N PHE A 323 -7.75 -9.00 1.69
CA PHE A 323 -7.19 -7.66 1.85
C PHE A 323 -8.23 -6.65 2.34
N SER A 324 -7.78 -5.70 3.16
CA SER A 324 -8.60 -4.56 3.62
C SER A 324 -8.96 -3.65 2.43
N PRO A 325 -10.22 -3.18 2.31
CA PRO A 325 -10.57 -2.22 1.26
C PRO A 325 -9.75 -0.93 1.31
N GLN A 326 -9.26 -0.53 2.49
CA GLN A 326 -8.37 0.61 2.67
C GLN A 326 -7.10 0.54 1.82
N LYS A 327 -6.53 -0.67 1.63
CA LYS A 327 -5.34 -0.87 0.79
C LYS A 327 -5.66 -0.62 -0.68
N TRP A 328 -6.83 -1.09 -1.14
CA TRP A 328 -7.32 -0.84 -2.51
C TRP A 328 -7.62 0.64 -2.77
N ILE A 329 -8.21 1.34 -1.80
CA ILE A 329 -8.41 2.79 -1.88
C ILE A 329 -7.08 3.51 -2.05
N THR A 330 -6.09 3.14 -1.25
CA THR A 330 -4.77 3.78 -1.29
C THR A 330 -4.05 3.49 -2.61
N ALA A 331 -4.16 2.26 -3.13
CA ALA A 331 -3.65 1.90 -4.44
C ALA A 331 -4.30 2.75 -5.55
N ARG A 332 -5.61 2.98 -5.50
CA ARG A 332 -6.29 3.85 -6.47
C ARG A 332 -5.79 5.29 -6.37
N LEU A 333 -5.63 5.85 -5.17
CA LEU A 333 -5.12 7.22 -5.01
C LEU A 333 -3.70 7.39 -5.54
N LEU A 334 -2.82 6.40 -5.33
CA LEU A 334 -1.47 6.40 -5.88
C LEU A 334 -1.48 6.36 -7.41
N TYR A 335 -2.31 5.49 -7.98
CA TYR A 335 -2.50 5.42 -9.43
C TYR A 335 -2.97 6.76 -10.00
N LEU A 336 -3.91 7.44 -9.35
CA LEU A 336 -4.34 8.78 -9.79
C LEU A 336 -3.19 9.78 -9.74
N ILE A 337 -2.42 9.82 -8.64
CA ILE A 337 -1.24 10.69 -8.52
C ILE A 337 -0.24 10.45 -9.66
N GLU A 338 0.00 9.19 -10.01
CA GLU A 338 0.95 8.80 -11.06
C GLU A 338 0.47 9.21 -12.46
N ASN A 339 -0.83 9.12 -12.73
CA ASN A 339 -1.39 9.41 -14.06
C ASN A 339 -1.76 10.88 -14.28
N THR A 340 -2.22 11.58 -13.24
CA THR A 340 -2.68 12.98 -13.36
C THR A 340 -1.70 13.99 -12.79
N GLY A 341 -0.74 13.55 -11.96
CA GLY A 341 0.25 14.41 -11.32
C GLY A 341 -0.32 15.29 -10.20
N VAL A 342 -1.63 15.21 -9.91
CA VAL A 342 -2.25 15.93 -8.79
C VAL A 342 -2.23 15.10 -7.50
N ARG A 343 -2.37 15.77 -6.36
CA ARG A 343 -2.40 15.13 -5.03
C ARG A 343 -3.62 15.51 -4.20
N LYS A 344 -4.53 16.29 -4.78
CA LYS A 344 -5.77 16.72 -4.13
C LYS A 344 -6.94 16.12 -4.87
N PHE A 345 -7.82 15.45 -4.13
CA PHE A 345 -8.94 14.71 -4.67
C PHE A 345 -10.21 15.14 -3.96
N HIS A 346 -11.24 15.50 -4.73
CA HIS A 346 -12.59 15.68 -4.22
C HIS A 346 -13.35 14.37 -4.41
N ILE A 347 -13.37 13.56 -3.35
CA ILE A 347 -13.95 12.22 -3.41
C ILE A 347 -15.41 12.26 -2.97
N HIS A 348 -16.30 11.72 -3.78
CA HIS A 348 -17.74 11.64 -3.50
C HIS A 348 -18.30 10.26 -3.84
N PRO A 349 -19.42 9.85 -3.22
CA PRO A 349 -20.10 8.63 -3.61
C PRO A 349 -20.72 8.78 -5.00
N THR A 350 -20.95 7.65 -5.70
CA THR A 350 -21.76 7.60 -6.92
C THR A 350 -23.10 8.27 -6.69
N THR A 351 -23.38 9.29 -7.49
CA THR A 351 -24.61 10.06 -7.31
C THR A 351 -25.81 9.31 -7.85
N SER A 352 -26.90 9.36 -7.09
CA SER A 352 -28.19 8.87 -7.60
C SER A 352 -28.70 9.87 -8.62
N SER A 353 -28.69 9.50 -9.90
CA SER A 353 -29.37 10.29 -10.93
C SER A 353 -30.87 10.21 -10.68
N THR A 354 -31.44 11.21 -10.02
CA THR A 354 -32.89 11.45 -10.06
C THR A 354 -33.25 11.90 -11.48
N ALA A 355 -33.32 10.94 -12.40
CA ALA A 355 -33.91 11.15 -13.70
C ALA A 355 -35.39 11.45 -13.50
N THR A 356 -35.76 12.64 -13.94
CA THR A 356 -37.08 13.26 -13.91
C THR A 356 -38.14 12.32 -14.48
N VAL A 357 -38.84 11.58 -13.61
CA VAL A 357 -40.11 10.96 -14.00
C VAL A 357 -41.21 12.00 -13.75
N ASN A 358 -41.64 12.61 -14.86
CA ASN A 358 -42.78 13.52 -15.01
C ASN A 358 -42.51 15.02 -14.77
N GLY A 359 -42.01 15.70 -15.82
CA GLY A 359 -42.64 16.92 -16.36
C GLY A 359 -42.83 18.17 -15.49
N SER A 360 -42.34 18.25 -14.26
CA SER A 360 -42.43 19.48 -13.47
C SER A 360 -41.27 19.61 -12.48
N THR A 361 -40.67 20.81 -12.52
CA THR A 361 -39.60 21.37 -11.67
C THR A 361 -38.21 20.75 -11.79
N GLU A 362 -37.31 21.50 -12.44
CA GLU A 362 -35.85 21.41 -12.30
C GLU A 362 -35.50 21.59 -10.80
N SER A 363 -35.46 20.49 -10.05
CA SER A 363 -34.86 20.51 -8.73
C SER A 363 -33.35 20.52 -8.91
N GLU A 364 -32.71 21.62 -8.50
CA GLU A 364 -31.25 21.73 -8.40
C GLU A 364 -30.65 20.48 -7.74
N PRO A 365 -29.55 19.92 -8.27
CA PRO A 365 -28.93 18.72 -7.73
C PRO A 365 -28.56 18.96 -6.26
N THR A 366 -29.06 18.11 -5.37
CA THR A 366 -28.78 18.23 -3.94
C THR A 366 -27.31 17.90 -3.68
N PRO A 367 -26.55 18.76 -2.99
CA PRO A 367 -25.16 18.46 -2.65
C PRO A 367 -25.05 17.16 -1.85
N VAL A 368 -24.14 16.29 -2.24
CA VAL A 368 -23.87 15.01 -1.55
C VAL A 368 -22.70 15.17 -0.61
N SER A 369 -22.63 14.35 0.44
CA SER A 369 -21.47 14.36 1.35
C SER A 369 -20.22 13.89 0.59
N SER A 370 -19.10 14.58 0.82
CA SER A 370 -17.84 14.31 0.13
C SER A 370 -16.64 14.51 1.06
N LEU A 371 -15.46 14.10 0.61
CA LEU A 371 -14.20 14.32 1.28
C LEU A 371 -13.24 15.04 0.34
N LEU A 372 -12.72 16.18 0.78
CA LEU A 372 -11.56 16.78 0.14
C LEU A 372 -10.32 16.19 0.78
N ILE A 373 -9.52 15.47 0.00
CA ILE A 373 -8.32 14.77 0.46
C ILE A 373 -7.10 15.37 -0.21
N TRP A 374 -6.05 15.62 0.56
CA TRP A 374 -4.73 15.98 0.10
C TRP A 374 -3.72 14.94 0.56
N VAL A 375 -3.16 14.21 -0.40
CA VAL A 375 -2.09 13.25 -0.14
C VAL A 375 -0.79 14.00 0.12
N PHE A 376 -0.42 14.10 1.40
CA PHE A 376 0.78 14.81 1.83
C PHE A 376 2.03 13.96 1.69
N THR A 377 1.99 12.73 2.22
CA THR A 377 3.09 11.77 2.11
C THR A 377 2.55 10.46 1.51
N PRO A 378 2.89 10.14 0.25
CA PRO A 378 2.36 8.95 -0.40
C PRO A 378 2.88 7.66 0.22
N ASP A 379 4.07 7.67 0.84
CA ASP A 379 4.69 6.50 1.44
C ASP A 379 5.45 6.83 2.72
N LEU A 380 5.09 6.13 3.80
CA LEU A 380 5.79 6.15 5.09
C LEU A 380 5.59 4.82 5.81
N LEU A 381 6.47 4.55 6.76
CA LEU A 381 6.28 3.48 7.75
C LEU A 381 5.99 4.12 9.11
N PHE A 382 5.00 3.62 9.85
CA PHE A 382 4.72 4.12 11.20
C PHE A 382 4.56 3.00 12.22
N SER A 383 4.66 3.35 13.49
CA SER A 383 4.40 2.48 14.63
C SER A 383 3.73 3.29 15.73
N SER A 384 2.83 2.67 16.49
CA SER A 384 2.08 3.36 17.55
C SER A 384 1.91 2.47 18.78
N SER A 385 2.05 3.06 19.95
CA SER A 385 1.77 2.37 21.23
C SER A 385 0.27 2.18 21.47
N ILE A 386 -0.58 2.89 20.73
CA ILE A 386 -2.03 2.76 20.83
C ILE A 386 -2.43 1.51 20.04
N PRO A 387 -3.09 0.51 20.66
CA PRO A 387 -3.49 -0.69 19.95
C PRO A 387 -4.58 -0.39 18.92
N SER A 388 -4.53 -1.06 17.77
CA SER A 388 -5.66 -1.12 16.83
C SER A 388 -5.80 -2.54 16.29
N PRO A 389 -7.04 -3.02 16.04
CA PRO A 389 -7.25 -4.35 15.47
C PRO A 389 -6.48 -4.53 14.16
N ASN A 390 -5.91 -5.73 13.95
CA ASN A 390 -5.28 -6.15 12.70
C ASN A 390 -4.12 -5.25 12.21
N ARG A 391 -3.50 -4.45 13.11
CA ARG A 391 -2.31 -3.66 12.79
C ARG A 391 -1.06 -4.37 13.28
N TYR A 392 -0.09 -4.51 12.38
CA TYR A 392 1.24 -5.02 12.68
C TYR A 392 2.25 -3.90 12.46
N ASP A 393 2.92 -3.49 13.53
CA ASP A 393 3.90 -2.41 13.46
C ASP A 393 5.28 -2.98 13.07
N PRO A 394 6.05 -2.35 12.19
CA PRO A 394 5.69 -1.11 11.49
C PRO A 394 4.71 -1.34 10.35
N THR A 395 3.76 -0.41 10.22
CA THR A 395 2.74 -0.44 9.17
C THR A 395 3.10 0.54 8.07
N ARG A 396 3.04 0.08 6.82
CA ARG A 396 3.19 0.92 5.63
C ARG A 396 1.91 1.67 5.29
N SER A 397 2.02 2.98 5.11
CA SER A 397 0.87 3.86 4.94
C SER A 397 1.16 5.08 4.07
N MET A 398 0.06 5.73 3.69
CA MET A 398 0.00 7.07 3.13
C MET A 398 -0.51 8.02 4.23
N LYS A 399 0.12 9.19 4.38
CA LYS A 399 -0.42 10.29 5.20
C LYS A 399 -1.22 11.24 4.34
N VAL A 400 -2.45 11.49 4.77
CA VAL A 400 -3.37 12.39 4.09
C VAL A 400 -3.88 13.46 5.04
N PHE A 401 -4.16 14.63 4.48
CA PHE A 401 -4.95 15.67 5.12
C PHE A 401 -6.34 15.66 4.51
N TYR A 402 -7.38 15.71 5.32
CA TYR A 402 -8.74 15.62 4.82
C TYR A 402 -9.70 16.62 5.48
N GLN A 403 -10.74 16.97 4.72
CA GLN A 403 -11.85 17.79 5.17
C GLN A 403 -13.17 17.17 4.70
N ARG A 404 -14.19 17.26 5.54
CA ARG A 404 -15.56 16.93 5.15
C ARG A 404 -16.13 18.10 4.38
N GLN A 405 -16.65 17.82 3.19
CA GLN A 405 -17.26 18.80 2.32
C GLN A 405 -18.56 18.25 1.74
N THR A 406 -19.15 19.03 0.83
CA THR A 406 -20.22 18.58 -0.04
C THR A 406 -19.75 18.69 -1.48
N TRP A 407 -20.18 17.75 -2.32
CA TRP A 407 -19.92 17.78 -3.76
C TRP A 407 -21.22 18.00 -4.53
N GLN A 408 -21.10 18.70 -5.65
CA GLN A 408 -22.13 18.84 -6.66
C GLN A 408 -21.46 18.92 -8.04
N PRO A 409 -22.11 18.45 -9.11
CA PRO A 409 -21.57 18.60 -10.46
C PRO A 409 -21.33 20.07 -10.80
N LEU A 410 -20.23 20.36 -11.49
CA LEU A 410 -19.93 21.71 -11.98
C LEU A 410 -21.04 22.19 -12.91
N LYS A 411 -21.48 23.44 -12.72
CA LYS A 411 -22.46 24.05 -13.62
C LYS A 411 -21.79 24.46 -14.94
N PRO A 412 -22.53 24.49 -16.06
CA PRO A 412 -21.99 24.96 -17.33
C PRO A 412 -21.34 26.35 -17.19
N GLY A 413 -20.06 26.45 -17.50
CA GLY A 413 -19.27 27.69 -17.42
C GLY A 413 -18.51 27.90 -16.11
N GLU A 414 -18.67 27.02 -15.11
CA GLU A 414 -17.80 27.01 -13.94
C GLU A 414 -16.42 26.42 -14.30
N PRO A 415 -15.32 27.06 -13.87
CA PRO A 415 -13.98 26.57 -14.18
C PRO A 415 -13.66 25.33 -13.34
N GLU A 416 -13.17 24.29 -13.99
CA GLU A 416 -12.58 23.13 -13.32
C GLU A 416 -11.22 23.49 -12.71
N SER A 417 -10.93 22.96 -11.53
CA SER A 417 -9.66 23.23 -10.83
C SER A 417 -8.56 22.33 -11.39
N ALA A 418 -7.57 22.90 -12.09
CA ALA A 418 -6.40 22.14 -12.56
C ALA A 418 -5.50 21.57 -11.44
N SER A 419 -5.78 21.89 -10.17
CA SER A 419 -4.98 21.45 -9.00
C SER A 419 -5.66 20.36 -8.18
N MET A 420 -6.86 19.93 -8.60
CA MET A 420 -7.72 19.00 -7.89
C MET A 420 -8.42 18.10 -8.91
N GLU A 421 -8.60 16.85 -8.56
CA GLU A 421 -9.32 15.89 -9.39
C GLU A 421 -10.58 15.40 -8.67
N ASP A 422 -11.70 15.39 -9.38
CA ASP A 422 -12.98 14.87 -8.88
C ASP A 422 -12.99 13.35 -9.05
N VAL A 423 -13.27 12.62 -7.97
CA VAL A 423 -13.19 11.16 -7.93
C VAL A 423 -14.48 10.56 -7.39
N GLU A 424 -15.13 9.74 -8.20
CA GLU A 424 -16.32 9.01 -7.80
C GLU A 424 -15.97 7.63 -7.23
N PHE A 425 -16.44 7.33 -6.02
CA PHE A 425 -16.34 6.01 -5.39
C PHE A 425 -17.73 5.36 -5.24
N PRO A 426 -17.84 4.02 -5.36
CA PRO A 426 -19.03 3.31 -4.90
C PRO A 426 -19.33 3.65 -3.43
N GLU A 427 -20.61 3.77 -3.08
CA GLU A 427 -21.04 4.22 -1.75
C GLU A 427 -20.37 3.46 -0.59
N GLY A 428 -20.32 2.13 -0.67
CA GLY A 428 -19.66 1.31 0.34
C GLY A 428 -18.15 1.57 0.47
N LEU A 429 -17.47 1.88 -0.64
CA LEU A 429 -16.05 2.21 -0.64
C LEU A 429 -15.80 3.62 -0.09
N PHE A 430 -16.67 4.58 -0.39
CA PHE A 430 -16.64 5.92 0.17
C PHE A 430 -16.81 5.91 1.70
N GLU A 431 -17.77 5.14 2.20
CA GLU A 431 -17.98 5.01 3.65
C GLU A 431 -16.80 4.32 4.35
N GLU A 432 -16.19 3.33 3.70
CA GLU A 432 -14.97 2.68 4.20
C GLU A 432 -13.79 3.65 4.28
N LEU A 433 -13.57 4.49 3.26
CA LEU A 433 -12.59 5.56 3.31
C LEU A 433 -12.86 6.52 4.48
N ARG A 434 -14.12 6.95 4.65
CA ARG A 434 -14.52 7.85 5.73
C ARG A 434 -14.27 7.24 7.11
N HIS A 435 -14.56 5.95 7.30
CA HIS A 435 -14.29 5.22 8.54
C HIS A 435 -12.78 5.06 8.77
N ALA A 436 -12.04 4.61 7.76
CA ALA A 436 -10.61 4.41 7.85
C ALA A 436 -9.86 5.69 8.26
N LEU A 437 -10.25 6.85 7.72
CA LEU A 437 -9.67 8.14 8.11
C LEU A 437 -9.93 8.47 9.58
N VAL A 438 -11.18 8.36 10.03
CA VAL A 438 -11.55 8.62 11.43
C VAL A 438 -10.86 7.65 12.38
N ASP A 439 -10.80 6.37 12.03
CA ASP A 439 -10.17 5.35 12.86
C ASP A 439 -8.65 5.53 12.92
N SER A 440 -8.02 5.95 11.83
CA SER A 440 -6.58 6.24 11.80
C SER A 440 -6.18 7.38 12.74
N GLN A 441 -7.08 8.33 13.05
CA GLN A 441 -6.79 9.37 14.04
C GLN A 441 -6.56 8.81 15.44
N LYS A 442 -7.16 7.65 15.76
CA LYS A 442 -7.04 7.03 17.08
C LYS A 442 -5.62 6.57 17.37
N VAL A 443 -4.83 6.23 16.33
CA VAL A 443 -3.44 5.78 16.49
C VAL A 443 -2.43 6.93 16.45
N LEU A 444 -2.88 8.13 16.06
CA LEU A 444 -2.09 9.36 16.09
C LEU A 444 -2.12 10.00 17.49
N PRO A 445 -0.99 10.59 17.95
CA PRO A 445 -0.98 11.49 19.10
C PRO A 445 -1.98 12.62 18.92
N PRO A 446 -2.64 13.11 19.99
CA PRO A 446 -3.64 14.18 19.89
C PRO A 446 -3.16 15.41 19.12
N THR A 447 -1.89 15.79 19.33
CA THR A 447 -1.25 16.94 18.70
C THR A 447 -1.01 16.77 17.19
N ALA A 448 -0.96 15.54 16.70
CA ALA A 448 -0.71 15.21 15.30
C ALA A 448 -2.01 14.96 14.49
N ARG A 449 -3.19 15.06 15.12
CA ARG A 449 -4.48 14.79 14.47
C ARG A 449 -4.96 15.92 13.56
N LYS A 450 -4.42 17.13 13.72
CA LYS A 450 -4.80 18.31 12.94
C LYS A 450 -3.60 19.05 12.40
N PHE A 451 -3.74 19.62 11.22
CA PHE A 451 -2.74 20.48 10.60
C PHE A 451 -3.42 21.62 9.84
N GLN A 452 -3.27 22.86 10.31
CA GLN A 452 -3.81 24.07 9.65
C GLN A 452 -5.30 23.98 9.27
N GLY A 453 -6.14 23.45 10.19
CA GLY A 453 -7.58 23.27 9.94
C GLY A 453 -7.94 22.06 9.09
N TRP A 454 -6.98 21.21 8.74
CA TRP A 454 -7.20 19.89 8.16
C TRP A 454 -7.12 18.83 9.24
N GLU A 455 -7.95 17.80 9.10
CA GLU A 455 -7.79 16.56 9.85
C GLU A 455 -6.66 15.73 9.21
N VAL A 456 -5.86 15.04 10.02
CA VAL A 456 -4.77 14.17 9.56
C VAL A 456 -5.23 12.73 9.66
N GLY A 457 -5.00 11.94 8.61
CA GLY A 457 -5.30 10.52 8.57
C GLY A 457 -4.15 9.69 7.99
N LEU A 458 -4.15 8.41 8.31
CA LEU A 458 -3.25 7.41 7.75
C LEU A 458 -4.06 6.35 7.00
N LEU A 459 -3.67 6.08 5.76
CA LEU A 459 -4.27 5.03 4.94
C LEU A 459 -3.26 3.91 4.70
N GLN A 460 -3.60 2.67 5.08
CA GLN A 460 -2.72 1.52 4.92
C GLN A 460 -2.45 1.22 3.45
N ARG A 461 -1.19 0.90 3.14
CA ARG A 461 -0.73 0.43 1.81
C ARG A 461 -0.54 -1.07 1.80
N PHE A 462 -0.51 -1.63 0.59
CA PHE A 462 0.09 -2.95 0.38
C PHE A 462 1.59 -2.88 0.66
N ASP A 463 2.11 -3.96 1.25
CA ASP A 463 3.53 -4.20 1.49
C ASP A 463 3.96 -5.51 0.79
N VAL A 464 5.26 -5.73 0.65
CA VAL A 464 5.84 -6.91 -0.02
C VAL A 464 5.36 -8.22 0.63
N GLY A 465 5.11 -8.21 1.95
CA GLY A 465 4.53 -9.35 2.66
C GLY A 465 3.11 -9.71 2.20
N ASP A 466 2.34 -8.76 1.69
CA ASP A 466 1.02 -9.02 1.10
C ASP A 466 1.12 -9.74 -0.23
N LEU A 467 2.16 -9.44 -1.03
CA LEU A 467 2.43 -10.12 -2.30
C LEU A 467 2.90 -11.55 -2.05
N ALA A 468 3.80 -11.74 -1.09
CA ALA A 468 4.27 -13.07 -0.69
C ALA A 468 3.11 -13.94 -0.19
N ALA A 469 2.16 -13.39 0.57
CA ALA A 469 0.96 -14.11 0.98
C ALA A 469 0.03 -14.46 -0.19
N ALA A 470 0.07 -13.69 -1.28
CA ALA A 470 -0.65 -14.01 -2.52
C ALA A 470 0.09 -15.01 -3.42
N SER A 471 1.42 -15.15 -3.28
CA SER A 471 2.27 -15.98 -4.15
C SER A 471 2.77 -17.29 -3.52
N ASN A 472 2.94 -17.37 -2.19
CA ASN A 472 3.60 -18.49 -1.50
C ASN A 472 2.71 -19.72 -1.28
N ASP A 473 2.30 -20.32 -2.39
CA ASP A 473 1.72 -21.68 -2.41
C ASP A 473 2.68 -22.74 -3.00
N GLN A 474 3.98 -22.45 -3.22
CA GLN A 474 4.90 -23.45 -3.84
C GLN A 474 6.33 -23.61 -3.32
N GLU A 475 6.90 -22.76 -2.45
CA GLU A 475 8.35 -22.87 -2.15
C GLU A 475 8.74 -23.70 -0.91
N ASN A 476 7.81 -24.24 -0.12
CA ASN A 476 8.14 -24.98 1.10
C ASN A 476 8.26 -26.53 0.96
N GLU A 477 8.21 -27.10 -0.25
CA GLU A 477 8.29 -28.57 -0.44
C GLU A 477 9.60 -29.10 -1.04
N HIS A 478 10.60 -28.26 -1.32
CA HIS A 478 11.83 -28.69 -2.00
C HIS A 478 13.13 -28.37 -1.28
N GLU A 479 13.18 -28.51 0.04
CA GLU A 479 14.47 -28.51 0.73
C GLU A 479 14.58 -29.41 1.97
N HIS A 480 13.90 -30.56 2.02
CA HIS A 480 14.27 -31.64 2.97
C HIS A 480 13.95 -33.02 2.40
N GLY A 481 14.98 -33.76 1.97
CA GLY A 481 14.84 -35.17 1.61
C GLY A 481 15.90 -35.75 0.68
N HIS A 482 17.17 -35.72 1.07
CA HIS A 482 18.16 -36.65 0.52
C HIS A 482 19.00 -37.23 1.66
N GLU A 483 18.45 -38.25 2.32
CA GLU A 483 19.25 -39.28 2.98
C GLU A 483 18.72 -40.64 2.54
N ASP A 484 19.63 -41.41 1.95
CA ASP A 484 19.44 -42.74 1.39
C ASP A 484 18.94 -43.73 2.45
N SER A 485 17.93 -44.54 2.09
CA SER A 485 17.58 -45.76 2.83
C SER A 485 17.57 -46.96 1.89
N ASP A 486 18.72 -47.62 1.79
CA ASP A 486 18.83 -49.01 1.37
C ASP A 486 18.45 -49.92 2.55
N GLY A 487 17.53 -50.88 2.34
CA GLY A 487 17.27 -51.89 3.37
C GLY A 487 16.04 -52.79 3.20
N ASN A 488 16.12 -53.69 2.21
CA ASN A 488 15.48 -55.01 2.10
C ASN A 488 14.36 -55.46 3.07
N ILE A 489 13.27 -55.91 2.45
CA ILE A 489 12.25 -56.82 2.99
C ILE A 489 12.77 -58.26 2.90
N ALA A 490 12.70 -59.02 3.99
CA ALA A 490 11.93 -60.28 4.07
C ALA A 490 12.36 -61.21 5.25
N ASP A 491 11.33 -61.61 5.98
CA ASP A 491 11.03 -62.98 6.42
C ASP A 491 11.43 -63.51 7.81
N ALA A 492 10.55 -64.41 8.25
CA ALA A 492 10.62 -65.39 9.32
C ALA A 492 10.08 -65.04 10.73
N SER A 493 8.87 -65.58 10.90
CA SER A 493 8.14 -66.01 12.10
C SER A 493 8.92 -66.61 13.29
N SER A 494 8.24 -66.50 14.44
CA SER A 494 8.13 -67.45 15.56
C SER A 494 9.11 -67.32 16.75
N GLY A 495 8.54 -67.45 17.96
CA GLY A 495 9.26 -67.98 19.12
C GLY A 495 9.34 -67.08 20.35
N GLU A 496 8.34 -67.24 21.21
CA GLU A 496 8.31 -67.18 22.68
C GLU A 496 9.59 -66.86 23.51
N SER A 497 9.30 -66.26 24.67
CA SER A 497 9.90 -66.48 26.02
C SER A 497 10.90 -65.46 26.60
N GLU A 498 10.41 -64.83 27.68
CA GLU A 498 11.00 -64.71 29.03
C GLU A 498 12.34 -64.01 29.32
N GLY A 499 12.34 -63.28 30.45
CA GLY A 499 13.49 -63.08 31.35
C GLY A 499 14.21 -61.75 31.17
N GLU A 500 13.85 -60.72 31.94
CA GLU A 500 14.45 -60.36 33.25
C GLU A 500 15.91 -59.87 33.21
N SER A 501 16.08 -58.67 33.78
CA SER A 501 17.25 -58.21 34.56
C SER A 501 18.55 -57.98 33.77
N GLU A 502 19.48 -57.09 34.12
CA GLU A 502 19.61 -56.03 35.10
C GLU A 502 20.93 -55.30 34.73
N GLU A 503 21.06 -54.09 35.23
CA GLU A 503 22.31 -53.50 35.70
C GLU A 503 23.49 -53.14 34.73
N ARG A 504 23.71 -51.82 34.72
CA ARG A 504 24.95 -51.11 35.13
C ARG A 504 26.21 -51.21 34.26
N GLY A 505 26.77 -50.02 34.07
CA GLY A 505 28.21 -49.77 34.19
C GLY A 505 28.76 -48.91 33.05
N ARG A 506 28.88 -47.60 33.25
CA ARG A 506 30.10 -46.91 33.70
C ARG A 506 31.30 -47.00 32.75
N GLY A 507 31.81 -45.83 32.37
CA GLY A 507 33.24 -45.58 32.13
C GLY A 507 33.50 -45.00 30.74
N ARG A 508 33.70 -43.67 30.60
CA ARG A 508 34.91 -42.88 30.86
C ARG A 508 35.95 -42.94 29.73
N HIS A 509 36.40 -41.71 29.38
CA HIS A 509 37.75 -41.34 28.93
C HIS A 509 38.11 -41.72 27.48
N ARG A 510 38.88 -40.95 26.70
CA ARG A 510 39.65 -39.69 26.86
C ARG A 510 40.27 -39.41 25.47
N THR A 511 40.56 -38.13 25.16
CA THR A 511 41.79 -37.62 24.47
C THR A 511 42.04 -38.07 23.01
N ASN A 512 42.68 -37.35 22.09
CA ASN A 512 43.42 -36.09 22.09
C ASN A 512 43.77 -35.74 20.62
N ASP A 513 44.16 -34.47 20.44
CA ASP A 513 45.25 -33.99 19.58
C ASP A 513 45.12 -33.84 18.04
N ARG A 514 45.25 -32.56 17.65
CA ARG A 514 45.87 -31.92 16.45
C ARG A 514 47.26 -32.52 16.07
N PRO A 515 47.97 -32.17 14.96
CA PRO A 515 48.01 -30.85 14.28
C PRO A 515 48.36 -30.76 12.75
N SER A 516 48.28 -29.50 12.25
CA SER A 516 49.21 -28.72 11.38
C SER A 516 49.42 -28.95 9.87
N GLU A 517 49.76 -27.79 9.24
CA GLU A 517 50.40 -27.51 7.93
C GLU A 517 49.43 -27.33 6.74
N GLY A 518 49.40 -26.24 5.95
CA GLY A 518 50.28 -25.09 5.78
C GLY A 518 51.07 -25.16 4.47
N GLN A 519 50.59 -24.56 3.37
CA GLN A 519 51.45 -24.06 2.29
C GLN A 519 50.74 -23.14 1.29
N THR A 520 51.56 -22.23 0.76
CA THR A 520 51.29 -20.99 0.04
C THR A 520 51.60 -21.09 -1.48
N ASN A 521 51.06 -20.11 -2.23
CA ASN A 521 51.70 -19.33 -3.31
C ASN A 521 51.42 -19.66 -4.82
N PRO A 522 51.71 -18.75 -5.79
CA PRO A 522 50.72 -18.12 -6.69
C PRO A 522 51.14 -18.08 -8.19
N TYR A 523 50.35 -17.51 -9.12
CA TYR A 523 50.80 -17.04 -10.47
C TYR A 523 49.76 -16.03 -11.06
N LYS A 524 50.05 -14.72 -11.17
CA LYS A 524 50.38 -13.90 -12.39
C LYS A 524 49.50 -14.19 -13.64
N ALA A 525 48.75 -13.27 -14.29
CA ALA A 525 48.88 -11.86 -14.73
C ALA A 525 49.10 -11.73 -16.27
N SER A 526 48.19 -11.07 -17.01
CA SER A 526 48.33 -10.20 -18.23
C SER A 526 46.92 -9.96 -18.82
N VAL A 527 46.34 -8.75 -18.88
CA VAL A 527 46.55 -7.59 -19.80
C VAL A 527 46.22 -7.89 -21.25
N GLU A 528 45.19 -7.25 -21.83
CA GLU A 528 45.27 -6.36 -23.02
C GLU A 528 43.92 -5.70 -23.37
N ASP A 529 44.03 -4.41 -23.70
CA ASP A 529 43.05 -3.49 -24.31
C ASP A 529 42.71 -3.88 -25.76
N GLU A 530 41.53 -3.46 -26.23
CA GLU A 530 41.31 -2.67 -27.47
C GLU A 530 39.87 -2.84 -28.00
N THR A 531 39.03 -1.81 -27.82
CA THR A 531 38.31 -0.99 -28.85
C THR A 531 37.02 -0.38 -28.32
#